data_AF-A0A8T5NX29-F1
#
_entry.id   AF-A0A8T5NX29-F1
#
_cell.length_a   1.000
_cell.length_b   1.000
_cell.length_c   1.000
_cell.angle_alpha   90.00
_cell.angle_beta   90.00
_cell.angle_gamma   90.00
#
_symmetry.space_group_name_H-M   'P 1'
#
loop_
_entity.id
_entity.type
_entity.pdbx_description
1 polymer ?
#
loop_
_entity_poly.entity_id
_entity_poly.type
_entity_poly.pdbx_seq_one_letter_code
_entity_poly.pdbx_strand_id
1 'polypeptide(L)'
;MINALTIDVEDWFHILDLKNGYKLEDYDQLESRVERNTEVLLRILGDYKVKGTFFVLGWVAEKFPDLVREIHKQAHEIASHGYAHYLCYKMTPEEFKKDVQKSIQILEDLIGEKVLGIRLAGESIKRENLWALDILIDLGIVYDSSIYPGVRGHGGLPGAPRFPYYQKTPQERKIFEIPSSCFDLFGKKVGFAGGGYLRLFPYSIIKRGI
;
A
#
# COMPACT_ATOMS: atom_id res chain seq x y z
N MET A 1 -2.39 -21.62 -4.86
CA MET A 1 -3.20 -20.40 -5.03
C MET A 1 -2.30 -19.38 -5.71
N ILE A 2 -2.63 -18.86 -6.90
CA ILE A 2 -1.66 -18.17 -7.79
C ILE A 2 -1.78 -16.63 -7.74
N ASN A 3 -2.88 -16.10 -7.18
CA ASN A 3 -3.20 -14.66 -7.20
C ASN A 3 -3.37 -14.12 -5.78
N ALA A 4 -2.84 -12.91 -5.52
CA ALA A 4 -2.99 -12.19 -4.26
C ALA A 4 -3.98 -11.03 -4.44
N LEU A 5 -4.88 -10.85 -3.48
CA LEU A 5 -5.76 -9.68 -3.38
C LEU A 5 -5.25 -8.76 -2.28
N THR A 6 -4.98 -7.51 -2.63
CA THR A 6 -4.50 -6.51 -1.68
C THR A 6 -5.41 -5.29 -1.69
N ILE A 7 -5.60 -4.67 -0.53
CA ILE A 7 -6.48 -3.53 -0.31
C ILE A 7 -5.69 -2.44 0.40
N ASP A 8 -5.72 -1.23 -0.13
CA ASP A 8 -5.19 -0.05 0.55
C ASP A 8 -6.34 0.55 1.39
N VAL A 9 -6.18 0.58 2.70
CA VAL A 9 -7.19 1.08 3.65
C VAL A 9 -6.91 2.53 3.93
N GLU A 10 -7.48 3.35 3.06
CA GLU A 10 -7.39 4.80 3.07
C GLU A 10 -8.75 5.44 2.78
N ASP A 11 -8.96 6.63 3.31
CA ASP A 11 -10.16 7.44 3.03
C ASP A 11 -10.01 8.39 1.83
N TRP A 12 -11.14 8.88 1.33
CA TRP A 12 -11.23 9.70 0.10
C TRP A 12 -10.43 11.00 0.16
N PHE A 13 -10.19 11.54 1.36
CA PHE A 13 -9.44 12.78 1.56
C PHE A 13 -7.91 12.58 1.60
N HIS A 14 -7.42 11.34 1.67
CA HIS A 14 -5.98 11.04 1.53
C HIS A 14 -5.49 11.11 0.08
N ILE A 15 -6.39 11.35 -0.86
CA ILE A 15 -6.10 11.41 -2.29
C ILE A 15 -4.92 12.37 -2.60
N LEU A 16 -4.00 11.87 -3.39
CA LEU A 16 -2.81 12.61 -3.82
C LEU A 16 -3.14 13.59 -4.95
N ASP A 17 -2.26 14.58 -5.17
CA ASP A 17 -2.31 15.57 -6.26
C ASP A 17 -3.52 16.50 -6.34
N LEU A 18 -4.27 16.67 -5.25
CA LEU A 18 -5.22 17.77 -5.17
C LEU A 18 -4.49 19.10 -4.92
N LYS A 19 -4.69 20.08 -5.80
CA LYS A 19 -4.29 21.46 -5.56
C LYS A 19 -5.04 21.98 -4.34
N ASN A 20 -4.32 22.31 -3.27
CA ASN A 20 -4.88 22.59 -1.93
C ASN A 20 -5.61 21.37 -1.32
N GLY A 21 -5.06 20.17 -1.52
CA GLY A 21 -5.52 18.97 -0.81
C GLY A 21 -5.42 19.11 0.71
N TYR A 22 -6.05 18.18 1.41
CA TYR A 22 -6.10 18.15 2.87
C TYR A 22 -4.76 17.77 3.46
N LYS A 23 -4.42 18.37 4.59
CA LYS A 23 -3.25 18.01 5.40
C LYS A 23 -3.68 17.12 6.55
N LEU A 24 -2.70 16.48 7.18
CA LEU A 24 -2.91 15.65 8.36
C LEU A 24 -3.73 16.36 9.46
N GLU A 25 -3.52 17.66 9.66
CA GLU A 25 -4.27 18.49 10.62
C GLU A 25 -5.77 18.68 10.28
N ASP A 26 -6.15 18.47 9.01
CA ASP A 26 -7.52 18.61 8.53
C ASP A 26 -8.32 17.30 8.63
N TYR A 27 -7.65 16.14 8.64
CA TYR A 27 -8.30 14.83 8.45
C TYR A 27 -9.40 14.55 9.47
N ASP A 28 -9.21 14.95 10.73
CA ASP A 28 -10.18 14.74 11.81
C ASP A 28 -11.50 15.51 11.63
N GLN A 29 -11.51 16.53 10.76
CA GLN A 29 -12.69 17.37 10.50
C GLN A 29 -13.51 16.86 9.30
N LEU A 30 -13.00 15.88 8.56
CA LEU A 30 -13.61 15.37 7.35
C LEU A 30 -14.47 14.14 7.63
N GLU A 31 -15.56 13.99 6.89
CA GLU A 31 -16.42 12.81 6.98
C GLU A 31 -15.63 11.57 6.55
N SER A 32 -15.36 10.69 7.51
CA SER A 32 -14.77 9.37 7.25
C SER A 32 -15.77 8.40 6.63
N ARG A 33 -15.31 7.63 5.64
CA ARG A 33 -16.07 6.55 4.99
C ARG A 33 -15.33 5.21 5.06
N VAL A 34 -14.11 5.20 5.57
CA VAL A 34 -13.23 4.02 5.55
C VAL A 34 -13.83 2.82 6.29
N GLU A 35 -14.43 3.01 7.47
CA GLU A 35 -15.04 1.92 8.24
C GLU A 35 -16.17 1.24 7.46
N ARG A 36 -17.19 2.01 7.09
CA ARG A 36 -18.34 1.50 6.32
C ARG A 36 -17.92 0.77 5.04
N ASN A 37 -17.00 1.35 4.28
CA ASN A 37 -16.56 0.76 3.01
C ASN A 37 -15.78 -0.54 3.24
N THR A 38 -14.93 -0.57 4.27
CA THR A 38 -14.13 -1.75 4.62
C THR A 38 -15.03 -2.87 5.17
N GLU A 39 -16.04 -2.56 5.99
CA GLU A 39 -17.02 -3.54 6.47
C GLU A 39 -17.81 -4.20 5.32
N VAL A 40 -18.22 -3.42 4.31
CA VAL A 40 -18.86 -3.96 3.11
C VAL A 40 -17.91 -4.90 2.39
N LEU A 41 -16.64 -4.52 2.25
CA LEU A 41 -15.64 -5.34 1.59
C LEU A 41 -15.37 -6.64 2.36
N LEU A 42 -15.18 -6.58 3.67
CA LEU A 42 -14.99 -7.75 4.53
C LEU A 42 -16.15 -8.74 4.40
N ARG A 43 -17.40 -8.26 4.37
CA ARG A 43 -18.57 -9.09 4.13
C ARG A 43 -18.50 -9.82 2.79
N ILE A 44 -18.19 -9.10 1.72
CA ILE A 44 -18.02 -9.70 0.38
C ILE A 44 -16.91 -10.75 0.42
N LEU A 45 -15.75 -10.46 1.01
CA LEU A 45 -14.65 -11.42 1.12
C LEU A 45 -15.04 -12.66 1.93
N GLY A 46 -15.82 -12.47 3.01
CA GLY A 46 -16.40 -13.55 3.81
C GLY A 46 -17.34 -14.45 3.02
N ASP A 47 -18.27 -13.87 2.26
CA ASP A 47 -19.22 -14.59 1.42
C ASP A 47 -18.51 -15.47 0.37
N TYR A 48 -17.39 -14.98 -0.18
CA TYR A 48 -16.57 -15.71 -1.15
C TYR A 48 -15.42 -16.52 -0.54
N LYS A 49 -15.27 -16.52 0.80
CA LYS A 49 -14.17 -17.19 1.53
C LYS A 49 -12.77 -16.81 1.03
N VAL A 50 -12.59 -15.54 0.65
CA VAL A 50 -11.33 -15.00 0.15
C VAL A 50 -10.56 -14.33 1.29
N LYS A 51 -9.25 -14.59 1.36
CA LYS A 51 -8.32 -13.83 2.21
C LYS A 51 -7.52 -12.84 1.37
N GLY A 52 -7.01 -11.81 2.02
CA GLY A 52 -6.29 -10.73 1.38
C GLY A 52 -5.42 -9.99 2.38
N THR A 53 -4.58 -9.12 1.83
CA THR A 53 -3.67 -8.25 2.60
C THR A 53 -4.23 -6.84 2.61
N PHE A 54 -4.34 -6.26 3.79
CA PHE A 54 -4.82 -4.90 3.99
C PHE A 54 -3.62 -4.02 4.37
N PHE A 55 -3.22 -3.14 3.46
CA PHE A 55 -2.24 -2.10 3.72
C PHE A 55 -2.97 -0.94 4.41
N VAL A 56 -2.81 -0.82 5.73
CA VAL A 56 -3.56 0.13 6.56
C VAL A 56 -2.72 1.37 6.85
N LEU A 57 -3.30 2.55 6.63
CA LEU A 57 -2.68 3.81 7.09
C LEU A 57 -2.64 3.85 8.61
N GLY A 58 -1.49 4.24 9.16
CA GLY A 58 -1.34 4.45 10.60
C GLY A 58 -2.32 5.47 11.16
N TRP A 59 -2.69 6.52 10.39
CA TRP A 59 -3.75 7.46 10.80
C TRP A 59 -5.11 6.76 10.92
N VAL A 60 -5.48 5.90 9.95
CA VAL A 60 -6.72 5.12 10.00
C VAL A 60 -6.71 4.17 11.18
N ALA A 61 -5.57 3.51 11.45
CA ALA A 61 -5.42 2.60 12.58
C ALA A 61 -5.54 3.31 13.94
N GLU A 62 -4.98 4.52 14.06
CA GLU A 62 -5.08 5.36 15.26
C GLU A 62 -6.52 5.81 15.51
N LYS A 63 -7.24 6.20 14.44
CA LYS A 63 -8.59 6.74 14.51
C LYS A 63 -9.66 5.66 14.68
N PHE A 64 -9.50 4.52 14.00
CA PHE A 64 -10.47 3.42 13.91
C PHE A 64 -9.82 2.09 14.33
N PRO A 65 -9.36 1.95 15.58
CA PRO A 65 -8.61 0.76 16.02
C PRO A 65 -9.44 -0.53 15.94
N ASP A 66 -10.76 -0.44 16.15
CA ASP A 66 -11.65 -1.60 16.08
C ASP A 66 -11.80 -2.14 14.66
N LEU A 67 -11.69 -1.27 13.65
CA LEU A 67 -11.66 -1.70 12.25
C LEU A 67 -10.47 -2.61 11.96
N VAL A 68 -9.28 -2.22 12.43
CA VAL A 68 -8.03 -3.01 12.24
C VAL A 68 -8.15 -4.36 12.95
N ARG A 69 -8.66 -4.37 14.19
CA ARG A 69 -8.90 -5.61 14.93
C ARG A 69 -9.90 -6.52 14.23
N GLU A 70 -10.94 -5.97 13.64
CA GLU A 70 -11.94 -6.77 12.92
C GLU A 70 -11.37 -7.38 11.63
N ILE A 71 -10.57 -6.62 10.86
CA ILE A 71 -9.85 -7.16 9.69
C ILE A 71 -8.95 -8.33 10.12
N HIS A 72 -8.16 -8.15 11.18
CA HIS A 72 -7.24 -9.18 11.70
C HIS A 72 -7.98 -10.41 12.25
N LYS A 73 -9.04 -10.20 13.03
CA LYS A 73 -9.90 -11.28 13.57
C LYS A 73 -10.52 -12.14 12.48
N GLN A 74 -10.77 -11.57 11.30
CA GLN A 74 -11.20 -12.31 10.12
C GLN A 74 -10.04 -12.99 9.38
N ALA A 75 -8.84 -13.10 9.96
CA ALA A 75 -7.66 -13.77 9.41
C ALA A 75 -7.18 -13.18 8.06
N HIS A 76 -7.36 -11.87 7.88
CA HIS A 76 -6.69 -11.13 6.82
C HIS A 76 -5.32 -10.65 7.33
N GLU A 77 -4.36 -10.51 6.41
CA GLU A 77 -3.06 -9.96 6.76
C GLU A 77 -3.18 -8.44 6.94
N ILE A 78 -2.55 -7.90 7.99
CA ILE A 78 -2.37 -6.47 8.20
C ILE A 78 -0.94 -6.09 7.83
N ALA A 79 -0.82 -5.17 6.88
CA ALA A 79 0.44 -4.58 6.43
C ALA A 79 0.38 -3.05 6.57
N SER A 80 1.53 -2.39 6.58
CA SER A 80 1.59 -0.92 6.73
C SER A 80 1.34 -0.20 5.40
N HIS A 81 0.62 0.92 5.44
CA HIS A 81 0.53 1.87 4.32
C HIS A 81 1.28 3.19 4.57
N GLY A 82 2.22 3.19 5.54
CA GLY A 82 2.74 4.43 6.13
C GLY A 82 1.72 5.06 7.09
N TYR A 83 2.04 6.22 7.67
CA TYR A 83 1.15 6.87 8.64
C TYR A 83 0.27 7.95 7.99
N ALA A 84 0.86 8.96 7.35
CA ALA A 84 0.15 10.15 6.88
C ALA A 84 -0.27 10.14 5.39
N HIS A 85 -0.01 9.03 4.68
CA HIS A 85 -0.18 8.91 3.22
C HIS A 85 0.68 9.90 2.41
N TYR A 86 1.91 10.16 2.86
CA TYR A 86 2.85 11.03 2.16
C TYR A 86 3.72 10.28 1.16
N LEU A 87 4.02 10.95 0.04
CA LEU A 87 4.89 10.43 -1.00
C LEU A 87 6.33 10.33 -0.49
N CYS A 88 6.94 9.15 -0.62
CA CYS A 88 8.25 8.84 -0.07
C CYS A 88 9.34 9.84 -0.53
N TYR A 89 9.38 10.16 -1.82
CA TYR A 89 10.37 11.10 -2.39
C TYR A 89 10.16 12.57 -1.99
N LYS A 90 9.10 12.90 -1.23
CA LYS A 90 8.87 14.23 -0.67
C LYS A 90 9.31 14.33 0.81
N MET A 91 9.76 13.24 1.40
CA MET A 91 10.21 13.18 2.79
C MET A 91 11.73 13.05 2.87
N THR A 92 12.31 13.59 3.93
CA THR A 92 13.67 13.25 4.35
C THR A 92 13.72 11.81 4.89
N PRO A 93 14.90 11.17 4.91
CA PRO A 93 15.09 9.86 5.53
C PRO A 93 14.55 9.76 6.96
N GLU A 94 14.78 10.79 7.77
CA GLU A 94 14.34 10.85 9.16
C GLU A 94 12.82 10.98 9.29
N GLU A 95 12.18 11.79 8.45
CA GLU A 95 10.71 11.92 8.39
C GLU A 95 10.07 10.60 7.95
N PHE A 96 10.59 10.00 6.87
CA PHE A 96 10.12 8.71 6.38
C PHE A 96 10.24 7.62 7.45
N LYS A 97 11.38 7.53 8.13
CA LYS A 97 11.59 6.56 9.20
C LYS A 97 10.56 6.74 10.31
N LYS A 98 10.32 7.98 10.75
CA LYS A 98 9.35 8.27 11.80
C LYS A 98 7.91 7.94 11.39
N ASP A 99 7.53 8.29 10.16
CA ASP A 99 6.20 7.98 9.61
C ASP A 99 5.94 6.48 9.58
N VAL A 100 6.86 5.70 8.98
CA VAL A 100 6.72 4.25 8.87
C VAL A 100 6.80 3.58 10.24
N GLN A 101 7.74 3.97 11.10
CA GLN A 101 7.89 3.40 12.44
C GLN A 101 6.65 3.64 13.29
N LYS A 102 6.04 4.85 13.22
CA LYS A 102 4.79 5.14 13.92
C LYS A 102 3.65 4.23 13.45
N SER A 103 3.51 4.06 12.13
CA SER A 103 2.50 3.16 11.55
C SER A 103 2.68 1.71 12.02
N ILE A 104 3.90 1.18 11.93
CA ILE A 104 4.21 -0.19 12.37
C ILE A 104 3.86 -0.36 13.85
N GLN A 105 4.31 0.54 14.72
CA GLN A 105 4.07 0.44 16.16
C GLN A 105 2.57 0.36 16.48
N ILE A 106 1.76 1.26 15.91
CA ILE A 106 0.30 1.28 16.13
C ILE A 106 -0.34 -0.03 15.67
N LEU A 107 0.01 -0.49 14.46
CA LEU A 107 -0.57 -1.72 13.91
C LEU A 107 -0.20 -2.95 14.74
N GLU A 108 1.09 -3.09 15.10
CA GLU A 108 1.57 -4.20 15.95
C GLU A 108 0.90 -4.19 17.32
N ASP A 109 0.71 -3.01 17.94
CA ASP A 109 0.02 -2.87 19.23
C ASP A 109 -1.46 -3.28 19.15
N LEU A 110 -2.12 -3.06 18.02
CA LEU A 110 -3.53 -3.40 17.82
C LEU A 110 -3.76 -4.90 17.58
N ILE A 111 -2.84 -5.56 16.87
CA ILE A 111 -3.01 -6.96 16.43
C ILE A 111 -2.17 -7.97 17.22
N GLY A 112 -1.18 -7.52 17.98
CA GLY A 112 -0.28 -8.37 18.77
C GLY A 112 0.70 -9.22 17.94
N GLU A 113 0.86 -8.90 16.66
CA GLU A 113 1.70 -9.62 15.70
C GLU A 113 2.60 -8.65 14.94
N LYS A 114 3.68 -9.16 14.34
CA LYS A 114 4.62 -8.36 13.56
C LYS A 114 4.03 -7.92 12.23
N VAL A 115 4.24 -6.65 11.87
CA VAL A 115 3.91 -6.15 10.54
C VAL A 115 5.08 -6.43 9.61
N LEU A 116 4.87 -7.31 8.63
CA LEU A 116 5.93 -7.80 7.74
C LEU A 116 5.95 -7.11 6.38
N GLY A 117 4.84 -6.50 5.99
CA GLY A 117 4.63 -5.91 4.67
C GLY A 117 4.43 -4.40 4.70
N ILE A 118 4.80 -3.75 3.61
CA ILE A 118 4.44 -2.35 3.38
C ILE A 118 4.08 -2.08 1.92
N ARG A 119 3.17 -1.14 1.72
CA ARG A 119 2.98 -0.43 0.45
C ARG A 119 3.01 1.06 0.75
N LEU A 120 3.80 1.84 0.06
CA LEU A 120 3.88 3.28 0.27
C LEU A 120 2.84 4.00 -0.56
N ALA A 121 2.38 5.15 -0.05
CA ALA A 121 1.45 6.04 -0.74
C ALA A 121 1.87 6.28 -2.20
N GLY A 122 0.95 6.05 -3.13
CA GLY A 122 1.18 6.24 -4.56
C GLY A 122 2.25 5.34 -5.20
N GLU A 123 2.68 4.25 -4.55
CA GLU A 123 3.78 3.39 -5.00
C GLU A 123 5.05 4.21 -5.28
N SER A 124 5.38 5.08 -4.34
CA SER A 124 6.25 6.24 -4.56
C SER A 124 7.75 5.95 -4.50
N ILE A 125 8.18 4.70 -4.78
CA ILE A 125 9.59 4.36 -4.97
C ILE A 125 10.04 4.70 -6.40
N LYS A 126 11.19 5.38 -6.47
CA LYS A 126 11.91 5.82 -7.66
C LYS A 126 13.41 5.55 -7.48
N ARG A 127 14.22 5.92 -8.47
CA ARG A 127 15.68 5.71 -8.41
C ARG A 127 16.34 6.58 -7.33
N GLU A 128 15.84 7.80 -7.16
CA GLU A 128 16.39 8.80 -6.24
C GLU A 128 16.14 8.51 -4.75
N ASN A 129 15.14 7.70 -4.42
CA ASN A 129 14.76 7.39 -3.04
C ASN A 129 14.87 5.90 -2.68
N LEU A 130 15.74 5.13 -3.36
CA LEU A 130 15.99 3.73 -3.00
C LEU A 130 16.58 3.56 -1.58
N TRP A 131 17.09 4.63 -0.97
CA TRP A 131 17.47 4.65 0.45
C TRP A 131 16.30 4.29 1.37
N ALA A 132 15.06 4.49 0.95
CA ALA A 132 13.88 4.16 1.74
C ALA A 132 13.80 2.66 2.02
N LEU A 133 14.19 1.82 1.06
CA LEU A 133 14.18 0.37 1.19
C LEU A 133 15.15 -0.11 2.28
N ASP A 134 16.28 0.58 2.44
CA ASP A 134 17.22 0.32 3.52
C ASP A 134 16.58 0.58 4.89
N ILE A 135 15.84 1.68 5.02
CA ILE A 135 15.12 2.02 6.25
C ILE A 135 14.00 1.02 6.54
N LEU A 136 13.27 0.57 5.51
CA LEU A 136 12.24 -0.45 5.68
C LEU A 136 12.83 -1.75 6.27
N ILE A 137 13.98 -2.19 5.78
CA ILE A 137 14.69 -3.35 6.33
C ILE A 137 15.10 -3.10 7.79
N ASP A 138 15.60 -1.91 8.13
CA ASP A 138 15.97 -1.56 9.51
C ASP A 138 14.78 -1.57 10.47
N LEU A 139 13.58 -1.29 9.96
CA LEU A 139 12.32 -1.33 10.71
C LEU A 139 11.69 -2.73 10.77
N GLY A 140 12.33 -3.75 10.19
CA GLY A 140 11.87 -5.14 10.24
C GLY A 140 10.88 -5.53 9.15
N ILE A 141 10.66 -4.68 8.15
CA ILE A 141 9.82 -5.02 6.99
C ILE A 141 10.54 -6.09 6.14
N VAL A 142 9.78 -7.13 5.79
CA VAL A 142 10.27 -8.30 5.05
C VAL A 142 9.93 -8.20 3.57
N TYR A 143 8.78 -7.61 3.22
CA TYR A 143 8.40 -7.37 1.83
C TYR A 143 7.84 -5.97 1.58
N ASP A 144 8.09 -5.48 0.37
CA ASP A 144 7.58 -4.22 -0.17
C ASP A 144 6.61 -4.50 -1.32
N SER A 145 5.66 -3.60 -1.51
CA SER A 145 4.72 -3.59 -2.64
C SER A 145 4.55 -2.17 -3.17
N SER A 146 5.65 -1.41 -3.18
CA SER A 146 5.68 0.01 -3.52
C SER A 146 6.35 0.30 -4.84
N ILE A 147 6.86 -0.71 -5.56
CA ILE A 147 7.60 -0.52 -6.81
C ILE A 147 6.69 -0.83 -7.99
N TYR A 148 6.30 0.22 -8.72
CA TYR A 148 5.64 0.04 -10.01
C TYR A 148 6.67 -0.19 -11.15
N PRO A 149 6.55 -1.24 -11.98
CA PRO A 149 7.54 -1.56 -13.02
C PRO A 149 7.68 -0.57 -14.18
N GLY A 150 6.74 0.35 -14.33
CA GLY A 150 6.68 1.33 -15.42
C GLY A 150 6.90 2.76 -14.96
N VAL A 151 6.58 3.72 -15.84
CA VAL A 151 6.55 5.15 -15.50
C VAL A 151 5.15 5.49 -15.00
N ARG A 152 5.05 6.13 -13.83
CA ARG A 152 3.81 6.66 -13.24
C ARG A 152 4.04 8.07 -12.66
N GLY A 153 2.96 8.77 -12.31
CA GLY A 153 3.05 10.13 -11.76
C GLY A 153 3.78 10.19 -10.42
N HIS A 154 3.32 9.40 -9.45
CA HIS A 154 3.87 9.36 -8.09
C HIS A 154 5.08 8.45 -7.92
N GLY A 155 5.38 7.59 -8.86
CA GLY A 155 6.39 6.57 -8.65
C GLY A 155 6.79 5.87 -9.92
N GLY A 156 7.40 4.73 -9.73
CA GLY A 156 7.79 3.85 -10.81
C GLY A 156 9.29 3.74 -10.95
N LEU A 157 9.72 2.50 -11.16
CA LEU A 157 11.09 2.12 -11.39
C LEU A 157 11.18 1.43 -12.76
N PRO A 158 11.31 2.21 -13.85
CA PRO A 158 11.42 1.64 -15.19
C PRO A 158 12.56 0.62 -15.26
N GLY A 159 12.20 -0.60 -15.67
CA GLY A 159 13.10 -1.75 -15.75
C GLY A 159 12.97 -2.74 -14.60
N ALA A 160 12.18 -2.43 -13.56
CA ALA A 160 11.87 -3.42 -12.53
C ALA A 160 11.06 -4.60 -13.09
N PRO A 161 11.24 -5.82 -12.55
CA PRO A 161 10.40 -6.97 -12.89
C PRO A 161 8.92 -6.72 -12.59
N ARG A 162 8.03 -7.32 -13.39
CA ARG A 162 6.57 -7.24 -13.19
C ARG A 162 5.99 -8.36 -12.30
N PHE A 163 6.87 -9.21 -11.78
CA PHE A 163 6.56 -10.36 -10.94
C PHE A 163 7.44 -10.31 -9.69
N PRO A 164 7.10 -11.03 -8.61
CA PRO A 164 7.85 -10.97 -7.37
C PRO A 164 9.34 -11.23 -7.56
N TYR A 165 10.17 -10.41 -6.92
CA TYR A 165 11.62 -10.44 -7.07
C TYR A 165 12.30 -9.86 -5.83
N TYR A 166 13.63 -10.00 -5.71
CA TYR A 166 14.38 -9.30 -4.68
C TYR A 166 14.93 -7.98 -5.22
N GLN A 167 14.46 -6.87 -4.69
CA GLN A 167 15.01 -5.55 -4.99
C GLN A 167 16.28 -5.33 -4.16
N LYS A 168 17.37 -4.95 -4.83
CA LYS A 168 18.60 -4.53 -4.16
C LYS A 168 18.47 -3.09 -3.64
N THR A 169 18.97 -2.84 -2.44
CA THR A 169 19.08 -1.50 -1.86
C THR A 169 20.45 -0.88 -2.13
N PRO A 170 20.62 0.44 -1.95
CA PRO A 170 21.94 1.10 -2.03
C PRO A 170 23.01 0.51 -1.10
N GLN A 171 22.64 -0.11 0.03
CA GLN A 171 23.58 -0.81 0.91
C GLN A 171 23.78 -2.30 0.55
N GLU A 172 23.47 -2.70 -0.69
CA GLU A 172 23.56 -4.07 -1.21
C GLU A 172 22.73 -5.11 -0.42
N ARG A 173 21.73 -4.65 0.34
CA ARG A 173 20.74 -5.52 0.99
C ARG A 173 19.63 -5.87 0.00
N LYS A 174 18.75 -6.79 0.40
CA LYS A 174 17.64 -7.26 -0.44
C LYS A 174 16.35 -7.22 0.35
N ILE A 175 15.31 -6.65 -0.26
CA ILE A 175 13.92 -6.72 0.21
C ILE A 175 13.10 -7.47 -0.83
N PHE A 176 12.14 -8.29 -0.38
CA PHE A 176 11.26 -9.01 -1.30
C PHE A 176 10.20 -8.04 -1.84
N GLU A 177 10.21 -7.77 -3.13
CA GLU A 177 9.24 -6.88 -3.78
C GLU A 177 8.12 -7.71 -4.42
N ILE A 178 6.88 -7.30 -4.17
CA ILE A 178 5.67 -7.81 -4.82
C ILE A 178 5.01 -6.65 -5.57
N PRO A 179 5.36 -6.47 -6.87
CA PRO A 179 4.86 -5.34 -7.65
C PRO A 179 3.35 -5.40 -7.86
N SER A 180 2.71 -4.23 -7.97
CA SER A 180 1.35 -4.17 -8.48
C SER A 180 1.24 -4.73 -9.89
N SER A 181 0.11 -5.39 -10.08
CA SER A 181 -0.33 -5.98 -11.32
C SER A 181 -0.35 -4.96 -12.49
N CYS A 182 0.41 -5.26 -13.56
CA CYS A 182 0.45 -4.47 -14.78
C CYS A 182 0.51 -5.35 -16.06
N PHE A 183 -0.07 -4.85 -17.14
CA PHE A 183 0.06 -5.43 -18.48
C PHE A 183 1.38 -4.99 -19.13
N ASP A 184 1.89 -5.83 -20.02
CA ASP A 184 2.95 -5.45 -20.96
C ASP A 184 2.35 -5.29 -22.36
N LEU A 185 2.19 -4.04 -22.79
CA LEU A 185 1.67 -3.71 -24.11
C LEU A 185 2.80 -3.07 -24.92
N PHE A 186 3.39 -3.85 -25.82
CA PHE A 186 4.48 -3.41 -26.70
C PHE A 186 5.66 -2.79 -25.93
N GLY A 187 6.05 -3.41 -24.81
CA GLY A 187 7.15 -2.93 -23.95
C GLY A 187 6.73 -1.86 -22.94
N LYS A 188 5.51 -1.33 -23.03
CA LYS A 188 4.98 -0.35 -22.07
C LYS A 188 4.20 -1.06 -20.97
N LYS A 189 4.55 -0.77 -19.72
CA LYS A 189 3.87 -1.29 -18.53
C LYS A 189 2.63 -0.45 -18.23
N VAL A 190 1.45 -1.03 -18.41
CA VAL A 190 0.16 -0.37 -18.20
C VAL A 190 -0.51 -0.94 -16.96
N GLY A 191 -0.75 -0.08 -15.99
CA GLY A 191 -1.35 -0.48 -14.72
C GLY A 191 -2.77 -0.97 -14.95
N PHE A 192 -3.16 -2.01 -14.24
CA PHE A 192 -4.56 -2.47 -14.18
C PHE A 192 -5.03 -2.77 -12.75
N ALA A 193 -4.17 -2.56 -11.75
CA ALA A 193 -4.48 -2.69 -10.34
C ALA A 193 -5.01 -1.37 -9.75
N GLY A 194 -6.05 -1.47 -8.93
CA GLY A 194 -6.67 -0.35 -8.19
C GLY A 194 -8.09 -0.02 -8.64
N GLY A 195 -8.83 0.69 -7.77
CA GLY A 195 -10.26 0.95 -7.93
C GLY A 195 -10.63 1.75 -9.19
N GLY A 196 -9.73 2.59 -9.70
CA GLY A 196 -9.93 3.31 -10.96
C GLY A 196 -10.13 2.36 -12.15
N TYR A 197 -9.26 1.36 -12.29
CA TYR A 197 -9.33 0.40 -13.40
C TYR A 197 -10.52 -0.53 -13.27
N LEU A 198 -10.84 -0.98 -12.05
CA LEU A 198 -12.03 -1.80 -11.78
C LEU A 198 -13.34 -1.11 -12.22
N ARG A 199 -13.41 0.23 -12.11
CA ARG A 199 -14.58 1.00 -12.54
C ARG A 199 -14.61 1.30 -14.04
N LEU A 200 -13.45 1.47 -14.66
CA LEU A 200 -13.35 1.98 -16.04
C LEU A 200 -13.16 0.89 -17.09
N PHE A 201 -12.58 -0.26 -16.73
CA PHE A 201 -12.29 -1.31 -17.70
C PHE A 201 -13.39 -2.39 -17.75
N PRO A 202 -13.68 -2.94 -18.94
CA PRO A 202 -14.53 -4.11 -19.07
C PRO A 202 -14.00 -5.29 -18.25
N TYR A 203 -14.91 -6.07 -17.65
CA TYR A 203 -14.55 -7.26 -16.86
C TYR A 203 -13.66 -8.25 -17.61
N SER A 204 -13.83 -8.40 -18.93
CA SER A 204 -12.99 -9.27 -19.75
C SER A 204 -11.51 -8.83 -19.80
N ILE A 205 -11.24 -7.52 -19.71
CA ILE A 205 -9.89 -6.98 -19.64
C ILE A 205 -9.33 -7.23 -18.25
N ILE A 206 -10.08 -6.91 -17.20
CA ILE A 206 -9.68 -7.13 -15.80
C ILE A 206 -9.32 -8.60 -15.57
N LYS A 207 -10.17 -9.53 -16.03
CA LYS A 207 -9.95 -10.98 -15.90
C LYS A 207 -8.70 -11.49 -16.64
N ARG A 208 -8.25 -10.82 -17.70
CA ARG A 208 -7.01 -11.19 -18.42
C ARG A 208 -5.74 -10.69 -17.72
N GLY A 209 -5.87 -9.71 -16.84
CA GLY A 209 -4.76 -9.20 -16.05
C GLY A 209 -4.50 -10.04 -14.81
N ILE A 210 -5.57 -10.56 -14.21
CA ILE A 210 -5.54 -11.45 -13.03
C ILE A 210 -4.99 -12.84 -13.37
#